data_AF-W2MGU2-F1
#
_entry.id   AF-W2MGU2-F1
#
_cell.length_a   1.000
_cell.length_b   1.000
_cell.length_c   1.000
_cell.angle_alpha   90.00
_cell.angle_beta   90.00
_cell.angle_gamma   90.00
#
_symmetry.space_group_name_H-M   'P 1'
#
loop_
_entity.id
_entity.type
_entity.pdbx_description
1 polymer ?
#
loop_
_entity_poly.entity_id
_entity_poly.type
_entity_poly.pdbx_seq_one_letter_code
_entity_poly.pdbx_strand_id
1 'polypeptide(L)'
;MRKRILLCACHQCQLAMPYARCLWRGKRLQCGRHNVVDVFQTGTYVTAHRQPRPPRLTRAMKDFAKEMADQGLKPARIRSGLLRKFELCTSSCPL
;
A
#
# COMPACT_ATOMS: atom_id res chain seq x y z
N MET A 1 -0.78 28.48 14.67
CA MET A 1 -0.18 27.14 14.42
C MET A 1 -0.78 26.15 15.39
N ARG A 2 -1.53 25.14 14.91
CA ARG A 2 -2.06 24.06 15.76
C ARG A 2 -1.08 22.91 15.78
N LYS A 3 -0.75 22.39 16.96
CA LYS A 3 0.19 21.27 17.15
C LYS A 3 -0.57 20.10 17.74
N ARG A 4 -0.38 18.89 17.18
CA ARG A 4 -0.98 17.66 17.72
C ARG A 4 0.03 16.52 17.65
N ILE A 5 0.20 15.82 18.76
CA ILE A 5 1.00 14.59 18.80
C ILE A 5 0.11 13.43 18.35
N LEU A 6 0.63 12.61 17.45
CA LEU A 6 0.03 11.38 16.96
C LEU A 6 0.76 10.20 17.59
N LEU A 7 -0.01 9.28 18.14
CA LEU A 7 0.49 7.99 18.63
C LEU A 7 0.05 6.91 17.66
N CYS A 8 0.83 5.82 17.60
CA CYS A 8 0.45 4.66 16.80
C CYS A 8 -0.85 4.05 17.35
N ALA A 9 -1.85 3.88 16.47
CA ALA A 9 -3.10 3.18 16.74
C ALA A 9 -3.23 1.88 15.93
N CYS A 10 -2.12 1.36 15.40
CA CYS A 10 -2.13 0.14 14.58
C CYS A 10 -2.35 -1.09 15.46
N HIS A 11 -3.42 -1.85 15.18
CA HIS A 11 -3.74 -3.09 15.89
C HIS A 11 -2.59 -4.11 15.83
N GLN A 12 -1.84 -4.16 14.72
CA GLN A 12 -0.69 -5.06 14.59
C GLN A 12 0.42 -4.70 15.58
N CYS A 13 0.69 -3.41 15.78
CA CYS A 13 1.67 -2.95 16.77
C CYS A 13 1.20 -3.25 18.20
N GLN A 14 -0.10 -3.19 18.46
CA GLN A 14 -0.67 -3.55 19.76
C GLN A 14 -0.56 -5.06 20.05
N LEU A 15 -0.74 -5.91 19.03
CA LEU A 15 -0.52 -7.36 19.17
C LEU A 15 0.97 -7.71 19.36
N ALA A 16 1.87 -7.00 18.67
CA ALA A 16 3.31 -7.24 18.80
C ALA A 16 3.87 -6.77 20.15
N MET A 17 3.26 -5.76 20.77
CA MET A 17 3.62 -5.24 22.08
C MET A 17 2.37 -5.01 22.93
N PRO A 18 1.82 -6.08 23.57
CA PRO A 18 0.61 -5.96 24.39
C PRO A 18 0.84 -5.14 25.67
N TYR A 19 2.08 -5.10 26.17
CA TYR A 19 2.45 -4.43 27.43
C TYR A 19 3.20 -3.10 27.24
N ALA A 20 3.49 -2.71 26.00
CA ALA A 20 4.27 -1.50 25.71
C ALA A 20 3.65 -0.70 24.56
N ARG A 21 3.86 0.62 24.56
CA ARG A 21 3.42 1.47 23.46
C ARG A 21 4.41 1.38 22.30
N CYS A 22 3.90 1.42 21.08
CA CYS A 22 4.73 1.49 19.88
C CYS A 22 5.68 2.70 19.96
N LEU A 23 6.94 2.49 19.56
CA LEU A 23 7.97 3.54 19.54
C LEU A 23 7.66 4.66 18.55
N TRP A 24 6.84 4.38 17.53
CA TRP A 24 6.43 5.37 16.54
C TRP A 24 5.62 6.50 17.18
N ARG A 25 6.06 7.73 16.93
CA ARG A 25 5.37 8.97 17.29
C ARG A 25 5.39 9.93 16.11
N GLY A 26 4.22 10.48 15.80
CA GLY A 26 4.07 11.57 14.84
C GLY A 26 3.84 12.91 15.55
N LYS A 27 4.25 14.00 14.93
CA LYS A 27 3.89 15.36 15.33
C LYS A 27 3.33 16.07 14.11
N ARG A 28 2.04 16.40 14.18
CA ARG A 28 1.35 17.19 13.16
C ARG A 28 1.42 18.66 13.52
N LEU A 29 1.92 19.47 12.60
CA LEU A 29 1.87 20.93 12.64
C LEU A 29 0.91 21.42 11.56
N GLN A 30 -0.06 22.24 11.93
CA GLN A 30 -1.01 22.83 10.98
C GLN A 30 -0.93 24.35 11.05
N CYS A 31 -0.67 24.97 9.90
CA CYS A 31 -0.75 26.41 9.74
C CYS A 31 -2.17 26.79 9.29
N GLY A 32 -2.95 27.40 10.20
CA GLY A 32 -4.32 27.85 9.88
C GLY A 32 -4.38 29.03 8.90
N ARG A 33 -3.26 29.70 8.61
CA ARG A 33 -3.21 30.81 7.64
C ARG A 33 -3.03 30.33 6.20
N HIS A 34 -2.26 29.27 5.99
CA HIS A 34 -1.97 28.74 4.64
C HIS A 34 -2.61 27.37 4.38
N ASN A 35 -3.39 26.83 5.32
CA ASN A 35 -3.95 25.46 5.29
C ASN A 35 -2.93 24.34 5.04
N VAL A 36 -1.64 24.61 5.27
CA VAL A 36 -0.56 23.62 5.13
C VAL A 36 -0.47 22.76 6.40
N VAL A 37 -0.23 21.47 6.20
CA VAL A 37 -0.06 20.47 7.27
C VAL A 37 1.27 19.77 7.07
N ASP A 38 2.15 19.88 8.06
CA ASP A 38 3.39 19.12 8.13
C ASP A 38 3.29 17.99 9.15
N VAL A 39 3.90 16.85 8.84
CA VAL A 39 3.95 15.68 9.72
C VAL A 39 5.40 15.27 9.92
N PHE A 40 5.88 15.43 11.14
CA PHE A 40 7.20 14.93 11.56
C PHE A 40 7.00 13.57 12.21
N GLN A 41 7.90 12.63 11.94
CA GLN A 41 7.84 11.28 12.50
C GLN A 41 9.12 10.98 13.27
N THR A 42 9.00 10.27 14.39
CA THR A 42 10.12 9.87 15.24
C THR A 42 9.89 8.44 15.71
N GLY A 43 10.93 7.61 15.62
CA GLY A 43 10.86 6.18 15.92
C GLY A 43 10.33 5.35 14.75
N THR A 44 10.58 4.05 14.83
CA THR A 44 10.11 3.06 13.85
C THR A 44 8.88 2.34 14.37
N TYR A 45 8.03 1.86 13.46
CA TYR A 45 6.98 0.93 13.83
C TYR A 45 7.59 -0.39 14.30
N VAL A 46 7.01 -0.99 15.33
CA VAL A 46 7.47 -2.27 15.89
C VAL A 46 7.20 -3.41 14.91
N THR A 47 6.04 -3.37 14.26
CA THR A 47 5.73 -4.31 13.19
C THR A 47 6.26 -3.78 11.87
N ALA A 48 6.85 -4.66 11.06
CA ALA A 48 7.09 -4.38 9.66
C ALA A 48 5.79 -3.86 9.04
N HIS A 49 5.83 -2.64 8.50
CA HIS A 49 4.73 -2.08 7.74
C HIS A 49 4.41 -3.11 6.66
N ARG A 50 3.20 -3.71 6.68
CA ARG A 50 2.77 -4.56 5.58
C ARG A 50 2.91 -3.71 4.33
N GLN A 51 3.84 -4.07 3.44
CA GLN A 51 3.92 -3.41 2.15
C GLN A 51 2.51 -3.44 1.54
N PRO A 52 2.06 -2.35 0.89
CA PRO A 52 0.78 -2.36 0.21
C PRO A 52 0.73 -3.64 -0.60
N ARG A 53 -0.26 -4.49 -0.31
CA ARG A 53 -0.37 -5.80 -0.97
C ARG A 53 -0.26 -5.53 -2.46
N PRO A 54 0.53 -6.31 -3.22
CA PRO A 54 0.67 -6.09 -4.65
C PRO A 54 -0.74 -5.94 -5.24
N PRO A 55 -0.94 -4.95 -6.13
CA PRO A 55 -2.26 -4.60 -6.62
C PRO A 55 -2.94 -5.87 -7.11
N ARG A 56 -4.09 -6.18 -6.51
CA ARG A 56 -4.87 -7.35 -6.92
C ARG A 56 -5.28 -7.13 -8.36
N LEU A 57 -5.07 -8.15 -9.22
CA LEU A 57 -5.64 -8.17 -10.57
C LEU A 57 -7.10 -7.72 -10.50
N THR A 58 -7.43 -6.61 -11.18
CA THR A 58 -8.80 -6.11 -11.24
C THR A 58 -9.69 -7.14 -11.94
N ARG A 59 -11.01 -7.03 -11.76
CA ARG A 59 -11.95 -7.99 -12.36
C ARG A 59 -11.79 -8.03 -13.89
N ALA A 60 -11.67 -6.87 -14.53
CA ALA A 60 -11.40 -6.74 -15.96
C ALA A 60 -10.09 -7.43 -16.42
N MET A 61 -9.03 -7.38 -15.61
CA MET A 61 -7.78 -8.09 -15.94
C MET A 61 -7.95 -9.61 -15.86
N LYS A 62 -8.73 -10.11 -14.90
CA LYS A 62 -9.03 -11.55 -14.79
C LYS A 62 -9.87 -12.05 -15.95
N ASP A 63 -10.89 -11.29 -16.34
CA ASP A 63 -11.77 -11.65 -17.46
C ASP A 63 -10.99 -11.71 -18.77
N PHE A 64 -10.12 -10.72 -19.02
CA PHE A 64 -9.21 -10.74 -20.18
C PHE A 64 -8.21 -11.91 -20.14
N ALA A 65 -7.64 -12.21 -18.97
CA ALA A 65 -6.74 -13.35 -18.83
C ALA A 65 -7.45 -14.67 -19.12
N LYS A 66 -8.72 -14.79 -18.74
CA LYS A 66 -9.56 -15.95 -19.00
C LYS A 66 -9.87 -16.08 -20.50
N GLU A 67 -10.29 -15.01 -21.17
CA GLU A 67 -10.51 -15.01 -22.63
C GLU A 67 -9.26 -15.44 -23.40
N MET A 68 -8.09 -14.95 -23.00
CA MET A 68 -6.83 -15.32 -23.66
C MET A 68 -6.40 -16.76 -23.34
N ALA A 69 -6.75 -17.27 -22.15
CA ALA A 69 -6.54 -18.67 -21.79
C ALA A 69 -7.47 -19.61 -22.58
N ASP A 70 -8.73 -19.21 -22.78
CA ASP A 70 -9.70 -19.94 -23.61
C ASP A 70 -9.24 -20.00 -25.09
N GLN A 71 -8.50 -18.98 -25.56
CA GLN A 71 -7.82 -18.98 -26.85
C GLN A 71 -6.53 -19.85 -26.89
N GLY A 72 -6.18 -20.52 -25.79
CA GLY A 72 -5.00 -21.38 -25.69
C GLY A 72 -3.66 -20.63 -25.63
N LEU A 73 -3.67 -19.33 -25.33
CA LEU A 73 -2.44 -18.55 -25.26
C LEU A 73 -1.61 -18.94 -24.03
N LYS A 74 -0.30 -19.05 -24.21
CA LYS A 74 0.63 -19.35 -23.12
C LYS A 74 0.60 -18.24 -22.06
N PRO A 75 0.74 -18.55 -20.76
CA PRO A 75 0.70 -17.55 -19.67
C PRO A 75 1.64 -16.35 -19.86
N ALA A 76 2.81 -16.55 -20.46
CA ALA A 76 3.74 -15.47 -20.79
C ALA A 76 3.14 -14.44 -21.78
N ARG A 77 2.37 -14.91 -22.77
CA ARG A 77 1.67 -14.04 -23.74
C ARG A 77 0.48 -13.34 -23.10
N ILE A 78 -0.21 -14.02 -22.19
CA ILE A 78 -1.30 -13.44 -21.39
C ILE A 78 -0.78 -12.28 -20.53
N ARG A 79 0.35 -12.49 -19.85
CA ARG A 79 1.01 -11.44 -19.06
C ARG A 79 1.41 -10.25 -19.92
N SER A 80 2.04 -10.46 -21.07
CA SER A 80 2.40 -9.36 -21.99
C SER A 80 1.18 -8.63 -22.53
N GLY A 81 0.09 -9.36 -22.82
CA GLY A 81 -1.19 -8.77 -23.22
C GLY A 81 -1.80 -7.90 -22.12
N LEU A 82 -1.77 -8.37 -20.87
CA LEU A 82 -2.23 -7.62 -19.70
C LEU A 82 -1.41 -6.33 -19.50
N LEU A 83 -0.08 -6.42 -19.56
CA LEU A 83 0.80 -5.26 -19.41
C LEU A 83 0.53 -4.20 -20.48
N ARG A 84 0.30 -4.61 -21.73
CA ARG A 84 0.00 -3.70 -22.84
C ARG A 84 -1.41 -3.12 -22.78
N LYS A 85 -2.43 -3.94 -22.47
CA LYS A 85 -3.85 -3.52 -22.48
C LYS A 85 -4.21 -2.62 -21.29
N PHE A 86 -3.54 -2.80 -20.15
CA PHE A 86 -3.83 -2.06 -18.92
C PHE A 86 -2.68 -1.10 -18.52
N GLU A 87 -1.70 -0.88 -19.40
CA GLU A 87 -0.53 0.00 -19.17
C GLU A 87 0.18 -0.26 -17.83
N LEU A 88 0.29 -1.54 -17.46
CA LEU A 88 0.82 -1.95 -16.16
C LEU A 88 2.35 -2.06 -16.22
N CYS A 89 3.03 -1.63 -15.16
CA CYS A 89 4.46 -1.90 -14.99
C CYS A 89 4.70 -3.40 -14.70
N THR A 90 5.85 -3.93 -15.13
CA THR A 90 6.23 -5.34 -14.91
C THR A 90 6.26 -5.75 -13.43
N SER A 91 6.46 -4.78 -12.54
CA SER A 91 6.46 -4.88 -11.08
C SER A 91 5.07 -4.96 -10.44
N SER A 92 3.97 -4.65 -11.16
CA SER A 92 2.61 -4.72 -10.62
C SER A 92 1.87 -6.02 -10.94
N CYS A 93 2.39 -6.85 -11.84
CA CYS A 93 1.83 -8.19 -12.09
C CYS A 93 2.54 -9.23 -11.22
N PRO A 94 1.84 -9.86 -10.26
CA PRO A 94 2.43 -10.96 -9.48
C PRO A 94 2.81 -12.12 -10.42
N LEU A 95 3.94 -12.77 -10.09
CA LEU A 95 4.46 -13.97 -10.76
C LEU A 95 3.47 -15.13 -10.72
#